data_AF-A0A1Y6BJR2-F1
#
_entry.id   AF-A0A1Y6BJR2-F1
#
_cell.length_a   1.000
_cell.length_b   1.000
_cell.length_c   1.000
_cell.angle_alpha   90.00
_cell.angle_beta   90.00
_cell.angle_gamma   90.00
#
_symmetry.space_group_name_H-M   'P 1'
#
loop_
_entity.id
_entity.type
_entity.pdbx_description
1 polymer ?
#
loop_
_entity_poly.entity_id
_entity_poly.type
_entity_poly.pdbx_seq_one_letter_code
_entity_poly.pdbx_strand_id
1 'polypeptide(L)'
;MAGPRIIIDLDRIKENTSVLVEACRAQGIQVAGVTKSACGSPRVARAMVRGGVAQIADSRLDNIVRLRRDGIAVPLMLIRAPSLDEVEQVVRHADISLNSELQTLQALSRAAIQLGVVHDVVLMIDLGDLREGILPYETMDYVEQILALPGVRLIGVGANLACVGGIQPTVDNLSNLAYLADEIRRRHAIELPIVSGGNTFSLPLLERGQLPAGINHLRLGASIMLAESPTPPGLYEKLHKDAYTLTADVIEAKTKPSRPYGLSGEDAFGRRPVFDGEDRPSRRLILAMGREDIAPEGLLPCDERLKVLGASSDHLVVDASAAEATYRLGDSVAFTLDYGALLMAMTSPYVAKEYRLRCAEAAKATVIKLFNLVEKLTDACEPLASHLLLNGLREELEPIGHECVEHGKKSADSFFWKAPVDNNDLYGLFYRSFRQIPLVLSGGTWHDTPVPVGHVAGQDAGAIVFTSRGNIDRLLTLKKQKRGPSLENTVLIGVRHTSLEDKALLDDYGVRLITIDEIDRHGLASLMPQIIAAVGQGVAGLHVHFDIDVMDGRDLGRDDPTHQGGLTYREAHFAMELIHESSLLQAVSIGGLSAEADADGRLARFINGLLASLLGRKVVKKIGTAAV
;
A
#
# COMPACT_ATOMS: atom_id res chain seq x y z
N MET A 1 14.41 -10.02 -12.20
CA MET A 1 15.15 -10.82 -11.20
C MET A 1 14.62 -12.25 -11.26
N ALA A 2 15.53 -13.22 -11.37
CA ALA A 2 15.20 -14.63 -11.14
C ALA A 2 15.20 -14.85 -9.62
N GLY A 3 14.15 -15.47 -9.07
CA GLY A 3 13.97 -15.64 -7.63
C GLY A 3 12.51 -15.75 -7.22
N PRO A 4 12.21 -16.07 -5.95
CA PRO A 4 10.84 -16.25 -5.49
C PRO A 4 10.07 -14.92 -5.49
N ARG A 5 8.78 -14.99 -5.83
CA ARG A 5 7.88 -13.84 -5.84
C ARG A 5 6.60 -14.16 -5.10
N ILE A 6 6.17 -13.28 -4.20
CA ILE A 6 4.85 -13.34 -3.58
C ILE A 6 3.92 -12.32 -4.25
N ILE A 7 2.85 -12.84 -4.83
CA ILE A 7 1.77 -12.08 -5.45
C ILE A 7 0.74 -11.78 -4.36
N ILE A 8 0.34 -10.51 -4.24
CA ILE A 8 -0.56 -9.99 -3.22
C ILE A 8 -1.75 -9.34 -3.93
N ASP A 9 -2.92 -9.98 -3.94
CA ASP A 9 -4.14 -9.48 -4.57
C ASP A 9 -4.91 -8.56 -3.60
N LEU A 10 -4.83 -7.26 -3.85
CA LEU A 10 -5.42 -6.22 -3.00
C LEU A 10 -6.95 -6.18 -3.09
N ASP A 11 -7.55 -6.68 -4.16
CA ASP A 11 -9.01 -6.75 -4.28
C ASP A 11 -9.55 -7.93 -3.49
N ARG A 12 -8.86 -9.07 -3.52
CA ARG A 12 -9.21 -10.21 -2.66
C ARG A 12 -9.06 -9.87 -1.18
N ILE A 13 -8.03 -9.13 -0.80
CA ILE A 13 -7.88 -8.64 0.58
C ILE A 13 -9.05 -7.73 0.96
N LYS A 14 -9.44 -6.81 0.08
CA LYS A 14 -10.62 -5.95 0.29
C LYS A 14 -11.90 -6.79 0.44
N GLU A 15 -12.15 -7.72 -0.47
CA GLU A 15 -13.33 -8.61 -0.49
C GLU A 15 -13.41 -9.44 0.79
N ASN A 16 -12.30 -10.09 1.19
CA ASN A 16 -12.19 -10.81 2.46
C ASN A 16 -12.50 -9.92 3.66
N THR A 17 -11.94 -8.71 3.65
CA THR A 17 -12.17 -7.74 4.72
C THR A 17 -13.64 -7.34 4.79
N SER A 18 -14.30 -7.07 3.66
CA SER A 18 -15.73 -6.72 3.62
C SER A 18 -16.60 -7.83 4.20
N VAL A 19 -16.37 -9.08 3.81
CA VAL A 19 -17.12 -10.23 4.35
C VAL A 19 -17.01 -10.31 5.87
N LEU A 20 -15.79 -10.18 6.40
CA LEU A 20 -15.55 -10.28 7.85
C LEU A 20 -16.10 -9.06 8.61
N VAL A 21 -15.94 -7.86 8.07
CA VAL A 21 -16.48 -6.63 8.64
C VAL A 21 -18.00 -6.67 8.69
N GLU A 22 -18.67 -7.15 7.63
CA GLU A 22 -20.13 -7.28 7.59
C GLU A 22 -20.62 -8.30 8.63
N ALA A 23 -19.95 -9.45 8.74
CA ALA A 23 -20.28 -10.46 9.75
C ALA A 23 -20.14 -9.93 11.18
N CYS A 24 -19.06 -9.20 11.48
CA CYS A 24 -18.86 -8.53 12.78
C CYS A 24 -19.89 -7.43 13.02
N ARG A 25 -20.14 -6.57 12.03
CA ARG A 25 -21.09 -5.44 12.12
C ARG A 25 -22.51 -5.92 12.42
N ALA A 26 -22.93 -7.04 11.85
CA ALA A 26 -24.24 -7.64 12.12
C ALA A 26 -24.47 -7.98 13.61
N GLN A 27 -23.39 -8.10 14.39
CA GLN A 27 -23.41 -8.34 15.84
C GLN A 27 -22.90 -7.13 16.66
N GLY A 28 -22.80 -5.94 16.05
CA GLY A 28 -22.36 -4.73 16.73
C GLY A 28 -20.86 -4.65 17.01
N ILE A 29 -20.04 -5.44 16.32
CA ILE A 29 -18.60 -5.54 16.56
C ILE A 29 -17.82 -4.76 15.50
N GLN A 30 -16.91 -3.90 15.96
CA GLN A 30 -15.94 -3.21 15.12
C GLN A 30 -14.70 -4.08 14.87
N VAL A 31 -14.04 -3.85 13.74
CA VAL A 31 -12.84 -4.59 13.34
C VAL A 31 -11.66 -3.65 13.20
N ALA A 32 -10.57 -3.98 13.89
CA ALA A 32 -9.23 -3.50 13.56
C ALA A 32 -8.55 -4.50 12.61
N GLY A 33 -8.17 -4.05 11.42
CA GLY A 33 -7.41 -4.84 10.45
C GLY A 33 -5.93 -4.90 10.84
N VAL A 34 -5.39 -6.10 11.04
CA VAL A 34 -4.02 -6.31 11.53
C VAL A 34 -3.06 -6.52 10.36
N THR A 35 -2.17 -5.57 10.11
CA THR A 35 -1.23 -5.58 8.96
C THR A 35 0.10 -6.27 9.23
N LYS A 36 0.29 -6.80 10.44
CA LYS A 36 1.55 -7.37 10.94
C LYS A 36 2.21 -8.35 9.95
N SER A 37 1.46 -9.34 9.45
CA SER A 37 1.98 -10.37 8.54
C SER A 37 2.25 -9.83 7.13
N ALA A 38 1.71 -8.67 6.78
CA ALA A 38 2.06 -7.92 5.58
C ALA A 38 3.18 -6.89 5.84
N CYS A 39 3.90 -7.03 6.95
CA CYS A 39 4.94 -6.12 7.42
C CYS A 39 4.47 -4.66 7.40
N GLY A 40 3.22 -4.35 7.78
CA GLY A 40 2.71 -2.98 7.78
C GLY A 40 2.68 -2.31 6.40
N SER A 41 2.45 -3.08 5.33
CA SER A 41 2.30 -2.57 3.97
C SER A 41 1.12 -1.57 3.87
N PRO A 42 1.37 -0.31 3.48
CA PRO A 42 0.31 0.67 3.25
C PRO A 42 -0.71 0.25 2.19
N ARG A 43 -0.27 -0.37 1.09
CA ARG A 43 -1.16 -0.99 0.08
C ARG A 43 -2.15 -2.00 0.68
N VAL A 44 -1.68 -2.89 1.55
CA VAL A 44 -2.55 -3.87 2.24
C VAL A 44 -3.46 -3.20 3.26
N ALA A 45 -2.94 -2.25 4.05
CA ALA A 45 -3.74 -1.47 4.99
C ALA A 45 -4.90 -0.76 4.28
N ARG A 46 -4.62 -0.13 3.15
CA ARG A 46 -5.61 0.51 2.28
C ARG A 46 -6.65 -0.47 1.77
N ALA A 47 -6.25 -1.65 1.31
CA ALA A 47 -7.19 -2.70 0.92
C ALA A 47 -8.14 -3.09 2.06
N MET A 48 -7.62 -3.21 3.29
CA MET A 48 -8.44 -3.45 4.48
C MET A 48 -9.40 -2.29 4.76
N VAL A 49 -8.94 -1.04 4.67
CA VAL A 49 -9.81 0.13 4.88
C VAL A 49 -10.93 0.21 3.83
N ARG A 50 -10.64 -0.09 2.54
CA ARG A 50 -11.69 -0.22 1.51
C ARG A 50 -12.70 -1.33 1.85
N GLY A 51 -12.23 -2.36 2.52
CA GLY A 51 -13.07 -3.44 3.04
C GLY A 51 -13.95 -3.03 4.22
N GLY A 52 -13.66 -1.88 4.85
CA GLY A 52 -14.50 -1.27 5.88
C GLY A 52 -14.01 -1.47 7.32
N VAL A 53 -12.73 -1.83 7.55
CA VAL A 53 -12.19 -1.82 8.92
C VAL A 53 -12.27 -0.42 9.52
N ALA A 54 -12.56 -0.37 10.83
CA ALA A 54 -12.63 0.89 11.55
C ALA A 54 -11.24 1.43 11.91
N GLN A 55 -10.26 0.53 12.03
CA GLN A 55 -8.92 0.80 12.56
C GLN A 55 -7.90 -0.08 11.85
N ILE A 56 -6.62 0.32 11.84
CA ILE A 56 -5.50 -0.51 11.42
C ILE A 56 -4.58 -0.76 12.61
N ALA A 57 -4.14 -2.01 12.75
CA ALA A 57 -3.32 -2.45 13.87
C ALA A 57 -2.01 -3.09 13.39
N ASP A 58 -0.91 -2.79 14.08
CA ASP A 58 0.38 -3.45 13.84
C ASP A 58 1.17 -3.65 15.14
N SER A 59 2.10 -4.60 15.13
CA SER A 59 2.90 -4.97 16.30
C SER A 59 4.28 -4.30 16.33
N ARG A 60 4.71 -3.66 15.23
CA ARG A 60 5.99 -2.95 15.13
C ARG A 60 5.72 -1.45 15.04
N LEU A 61 6.46 -0.67 15.81
CA LEU A 61 6.34 0.78 15.77
C LEU A 61 6.76 1.34 14.41
N ASP A 62 7.84 0.82 13.81
CA ASP A 62 8.27 1.20 12.46
C ASP A 62 7.17 1.01 11.42
N ASN A 63 6.35 -0.03 11.56
CA ASN A 63 5.20 -0.26 10.70
C ASN A 63 4.12 0.80 10.92
N ILE A 64 3.79 1.14 12.17
CA ILE A 64 2.84 2.21 12.50
C ILE A 64 3.33 3.56 11.96
N VAL A 65 4.62 3.86 12.15
CA VAL A 65 5.27 5.05 11.60
C VAL A 65 5.13 5.06 10.08
N ARG A 66 5.51 3.97 9.38
CA ARG A 66 5.35 3.89 7.91
C ARG A 66 3.90 4.07 7.46
N LEU A 67 2.93 3.44 8.12
CA LEU A 67 1.51 3.58 7.81
C LEU A 67 1.02 5.02 8.01
N ARG A 68 1.38 5.67 9.12
CA ARG A 68 1.09 7.08 9.38
C ARG A 68 1.74 7.97 8.32
N ARG A 69 3.00 7.66 7.99
CA ARG A 69 3.80 8.34 6.99
C ARG A 69 3.31 8.10 5.56
N ASP A 70 2.55 7.06 5.26
CA ASP A 70 1.91 6.92 3.95
C ASP A 70 0.54 7.61 3.91
N GLY A 71 0.01 8.05 5.06
CA GLY A 71 -1.24 8.80 5.14
C GLY A 71 -2.47 7.94 5.45
N ILE A 72 -2.28 6.76 6.04
CA ILE A 72 -3.40 5.96 6.56
C ILE A 72 -4.15 6.78 7.61
N ALA A 73 -5.40 7.12 7.29
CA ALA A 73 -6.17 8.13 8.00
C ALA A 73 -7.05 7.59 9.14
N VAL A 74 -7.37 6.29 9.12
CA VAL A 74 -8.09 5.60 10.19
C VAL A 74 -7.19 5.46 11.43
N PRO A 75 -7.76 5.29 12.63
CA PRO A 75 -6.96 5.12 13.84
C PRO A 75 -5.94 3.98 13.72
N LEU A 76 -4.70 4.28 14.10
CA LEU A 76 -3.60 3.31 14.13
C LEU A 76 -3.40 2.80 15.56
N MET A 77 -3.45 1.48 15.72
CA MET A 77 -3.34 0.78 17.00
C MET A 77 -2.04 -0.02 17.09
N LEU A 78 -1.19 0.31 18.06
CA LEU A 78 -0.03 -0.51 18.38
C LEU A 78 -0.45 -1.67 19.30
N ILE A 79 -0.34 -2.90 18.79
CA ILE A 79 -0.81 -4.12 19.50
C ILE A 79 0.29 -4.89 20.23
N ARG A 80 1.49 -4.32 20.30
CA ARG A 80 2.61 -4.79 21.13
C ARG A 80 2.96 -3.68 22.11
N ALA A 81 3.13 -4.00 23.38
CA ALA A 81 3.63 -3.04 24.36
C ALA A 81 4.98 -2.46 23.89
N PRO A 82 5.17 -1.13 23.92
CA PRO A 82 6.41 -0.51 23.51
C PRO A 82 7.50 -0.67 24.59
N SER A 83 8.76 -0.64 24.17
CA SER A 83 9.87 -0.40 25.10
C SER A 83 9.89 1.06 25.55
N LEU A 84 10.60 1.38 26.64
CA LEU A 84 10.59 2.73 27.23
C LEU A 84 11.19 3.80 26.29
N ASP A 85 12.15 3.43 25.45
CA ASP A 85 12.74 4.29 24.42
C ASP A 85 11.81 4.53 23.22
N GLU A 86 10.84 3.64 22.98
CA GLU A 86 9.84 3.79 21.93
C GLU A 86 8.68 4.74 22.32
N VAL A 87 8.50 5.02 23.61
CA VAL A 87 7.30 5.69 24.18
C VAL A 87 6.96 7.02 23.51
N GLU A 88 7.95 7.90 23.29
CA GLU A 88 7.68 9.20 22.65
C GLU A 88 7.16 9.01 21.21
N GLN A 89 7.78 8.08 20.46
CA GLN A 89 7.40 7.77 19.09
C GLN A 89 6.02 7.11 19.01
N VAL A 90 5.64 6.29 20.02
CA VAL A 90 4.28 5.75 20.13
C VAL A 90 3.25 6.87 20.22
N VAL A 91 3.45 7.83 21.12
CA VAL A 91 2.51 8.95 21.31
C VAL A 91 2.42 9.84 20.07
N ARG A 92 3.52 9.98 19.31
CA ARG A 92 3.53 10.76 18.06
C ARG A 92 2.79 10.07 16.91
N HIS A 93 2.81 8.73 16.86
CA HIS A 93 2.48 8.00 15.63
C HIS A 93 1.34 6.99 15.77
N ALA A 94 1.07 6.44 16.95
CA ALA A 94 -0.08 5.58 17.22
C ALA A 94 -1.22 6.40 17.84
N ASP A 95 -2.45 6.17 17.41
CA ASP A 95 -3.61 6.78 18.08
C ASP A 95 -3.97 5.99 19.35
N ILE A 96 -3.74 4.68 19.34
CA ILE A 96 -4.09 3.75 20.42
C ILE A 96 -2.90 2.83 20.70
N SER A 97 -2.61 2.52 21.96
CA SER A 97 -1.67 1.44 22.32
C SER A 97 -2.23 0.46 23.37
N LEU A 98 -1.89 -0.82 23.20
CA LEU A 98 -2.27 -1.89 24.10
C LEU A 98 -1.17 -2.09 25.15
N ASN A 99 -1.52 -1.99 26.43
CA ASN A 99 -0.54 -2.02 27.53
C ASN A 99 -1.09 -2.79 28.73
N SER A 100 -0.19 -3.35 29.52
CA SER A 100 -0.49 -3.96 30.82
C SER A 100 0.46 -3.49 31.92
N GLU A 101 1.68 -3.09 31.56
CA GLU A 101 2.71 -2.66 32.50
C GLU A 101 2.49 -1.20 32.94
N LEU A 102 2.38 -0.97 34.26
CA LEU A 102 2.11 0.36 34.81
C LEU A 102 3.26 1.33 34.55
N GLN A 103 4.51 0.87 34.60
CA GLN A 103 5.68 1.72 34.32
C GLN A 103 5.64 2.27 32.89
N THR A 104 5.20 1.44 31.93
CA THR A 104 5.01 1.86 30.53
C THR A 104 3.88 2.88 30.41
N LEU A 105 2.75 2.68 31.09
CA LEU A 105 1.63 3.63 31.11
C LEU A 105 2.03 4.99 31.71
N GLN A 106 2.82 4.99 32.80
CA GLN A 106 3.38 6.21 33.39
C GLN A 106 4.33 6.92 32.43
N ALA A 107 5.17 6.18 31.69
CA ALA A 107 6.05 6.74 30.68
C ALA A 107 5.27 7.36 29.52
N LEU A 108 4.25 6.65 28.99
CA LEU A 108 3.33 7.17 27.98
C LEU A 108 2.66 8.45 28.45
N SER A 109 2.16 8.48 29.69
CA SER A 109 1.56 9.68 30.26
C SER A 109 2.54 10.86 30.31
N ARG A 110 3.79 10.64 30.72
CA ARG A 110 4.80 11.71 30.75
C ARG A 110 5.11 12.25 29.35
N ALA A 111 5.30 11.36 28.37
CA ALA A 111 5.57 11.75 26.99
C ALA A 111 4.38 12.49 26.36
N ALA A 112 3.15 12.01 26.58
CA ALA A 112 1.94 12.67 26.11
C ALA A 112 1.78 14.09 26.68
N ILE A 113 2.04 14.29 27.98
CA ILE A 113 2.05 15.63 28.59
C ILE A 113 3.11 16.53 27.94
N GLN A 114 4.33 16.01 27.72
CA GLN A 114 5.41 16.76 27.08
C GLN A 114 5.06 17.17 25.63
N LEU A 115 4.29 16.34 24.94
CA LEU A 115 3.83 16.59 23.57
C LEU A 115 2.52 17.37 23.49
N GLY A 116 1.89 17.68 24.63
CA GLY A 116 0.63 18.42 24.69
C GLY A 116 -0.57 17.64 24.15
N VAL A 117 -0.54 16.31 24.22
CA VAL A 117 -1.63 15.41 23.78
C VAL A 117 -2.08 14.50 24.92
N VAL A 118 -3.20 13.81 24.73
CA VAL A 118 -3.64 12.71 25.60
C VAL A 118 -3.63 11.44 24.75
N HIS A 119 -2.90 10.42 25.21
CA HIS A 119 -2.74 9.17 24.46
C HIS A 119 -3.78 8.13 24.87
N ASP A 120 -4.46 7.52 23.91
CA ASP A 120 -5.48 6.50 24.20
C ASP A 120 -4.85 5.14 24.44
N VAL A 121 -5.27 4.47 25.53
CA VAL A 121 -4.74 3.17 25.93
C VAL A 121 -5.85 2.14 26.12
N VAL A 122 -5.56 0.90 25.74
CA VAL A 122 -6.37 -0.29 26.04
C VAL A 122 -5.59 -1.15 27.05
N LEU A 123 -6.20 -1.42 28.19
CA LEU A 123 -5.62 -2.29 29.22
C LEU A 123 -5.76 -3.75 28.81
N MET A 124 -4.63 -4.45 28.70
CA MET A 124 -4.62 -5.87 28.39
C MET A 124 -4.81 -6.71 29.66
N ILE A 125 -5.73 -7.66 29.59
CA ILE A 125 -6.05 -8.61 30.66
C ILE A 125 -5.77 -10.01 30.16
N ASP A 126 -4.97 -10.75 30.93
CA ASP A 126 -4.65 -12.14 30.62
C ASP A 126 -5.81 -13.04 31.07
N LEU A 127 -6.34 -13.83 30.13
CA LEU A 127 -7.46 -14.74 30.36
C LEU A 127 -7.05 -16.21 30.20
N GLY A 128 -5.75 -16.50 30.37
CA GLY A 128 -5.18 -17.84 30.43
C GLY A 128 -4.04 -18.12 29.45
N ASP A 129 -3.78 -17.23 28.48
CA ASP A 129 -2.71 -17.44 27.48
C ASP A 129 -1.31 -17.26 28.11
N LEU A 130 -1.21 -16.55 29.25
CA LEU A 130 0.03 -16.28 29.99
C LEU A 130 1.11 -15.65 29.11
N ARG A 131 0.69 -14.72 28.24
CA ARG A 131 1.57 -14.04 27.27
C ARG A 131 1.75 -12.57 27.62
N GLU A 132 0.65 -11.85 27.78
CA GLU A 132 0.60 -10.45 28.20
C GLU A 132 -0.74 -10.13 28.84
N GLY A 133 -0.74 -9.07 29.64
CA GLY A 133 -1.91 -8.65 30.38
C GLY A 133 -1.72 -8.79 31.88
N ILE A 134 -2.48 -8.00 32.63
CA ILE A 134 -2.62 -8.19 34.06
C ILE A 134 -3.59 -9.34 34.35
N LEU A 135 -3.53 -9.91 35.55
CA LEU A 135 -4.47 -10.93 35.94
C LEU A 135 -5.84 -10.31 36.24
N PRO A 136 -6.96 -11.05 36.03
CA PRO A 136 -8.31 -10.51 36.18
C PRO A 136 -8.58 -9.85 37.54
N TYR A 137 -8.02 -10.39 38.62
CA TYR A 137 -8.21 -9.87 39.97
C TYR A 137 -7.47 -8.55 40.24
N GLU A 138 -6.48 -8.18 39.41
CA GLU A 138 -5.71 -6.94 39.53
C GLU A 138 -6.39 -5.76 38.82
N THR A 139 -7.43 -6.03 38.03
CA THR A 139 -8.05 -5.08 37.10
C THR A 139 -8.43 -3.75 37.75
N MET A 140 -9.14 -3.80 38.88
CA MET A 140 -9.67 -2.57 39.51
C MET A 140 -8.53 -1.69 40.04
N ASP A 141 -7.54 -2.29 40.70
CA ASP A 141 -6.39 -1.58 41.27
C ASP A 141 -5.54 -0.93 40.17
N TYR A 142 -5.39 -1.58 39.02
CA TYR A 142 -4.69 -1.01 37.87
C TYR A 142 -5.48 0.12 37.22
N VAL A 143 -6.80 -0.01 37.11
CA VAL A 143 -7.65 1.03 36.53
C VAL A 143 -7.60 2.31 37.37
N GLU A 144 -7.67 2.22 38.69
CA GLU A 144 -7.52 3.38 39.57
C GLU A 144 -6.18 4.11 39.36
N GLN A 145 -5.10 3.35 39.19
CA GLN A 145 -3.77 3.91 38.92
C GLN A 145 -3.67 4.54 37.53
N ILE A 146 -4.31 3.94 36.51
CA ILE A 146 -4.34 4.51 35.15
C ILE A 146 -5.14 5.81 35.12
N LEU A 147 -6.28 5.87 35.81
CA LEU A 147 -7.13 7.07 35.85
C LEU A 147 -6.45 8.25 36.56
N ALA A 148 -5.45 7.99 37.39
CA ALA A 148 -4.62 9.03 38.02
C ALA A 148 -3.54 9.61 37.08
N LEU A 149 -3.36 9.07 35.86
CA LEU A 149 -2.36 9.50 34.90
C LEU A 149 -2.95 10.52 33.90
N PRO A 150 -2.61 11.82 33.98
CA PRO A 150 -3.29 12.85 33.19
C PRO A 150 -2.93 12.86 31.70
N GLY A 151 -1.85 12.17 31.29
CA GLY A 151 -1.41 12.09 29.90
C GLY A 151 -1.96 10.90 29.12
N VAL A 152 -2.69 9.99 29.76
CA VAL A 152 -3.33 8.86 29.08
C VAL A 152 -4.83 8.83 29.34
N ARG A 153 -5.58 8.24 28.42
CA ARG A 153 -7.01 7.98 28.58
C ARG A 153 -7.29 6.50 28.37
N LEU A 154 -7.84 5.86 29.40
CA LEU A 154 -8.29 4.48 29.30
C LEU A 154 -9.57 4.42 28.45
N ILE A 155 -9.46 3.87 27.24
CA ILE A 155 -10.58 3.75 26.31
C ILE A 155 -11.12 2.32 26.17
N GLY A 156 -10.50 1.35 26.85
CA GLY A 156 -10.92 -0.02 26.71
C GLY A 156 -10.13 -1.05 27.49
N VAL A 157 -10.64 -2.27 27.43
CA VAL A 157 -9.95 -3.49 27.85
C VAL A 157 -9.85 -4.46 26.69
N GLY A 158 -8.84 -5.33 26.70
CA GLY A 158 -8.68 -6.34 25.68
C GLY A 158 -7.99 -7.58 26.22
N ALA A 159 -8.19 -8.70 25.52
CA ALA A 159 -7.43 -9.92 25.75
C ALA A 159 -6.81 -10.39 24.44
N ASN A 160 -5.76 -11.20 24.52
CA ASN A 160 -5.32 -12.01 23.41
C ASN A 160 -5.26 -13.47 23.85
N LEU A 161 -5.76 -14.34 22.99
CA LEU A 161 -5.85 -15.77 23.22
C LEU A 161 -5.28 -16.51 22.00
N ALA A 162 -5.06 -17.80 22.16
CA ALA A 162 -4.51 -18.72 21.16
C ALA A 162 -3.13 -18.30 20.61
N CYS A 163 -2.25 -17.83 21.49
CA CYS A 163 -0.88 -17.51 21.13
C CYS A 163 0.14 -18.48 21.75
N VAL A 164 0.73 -18.17 22.91
CA VAL A 164 1.86 -18.95 23.46
C VAL A 164 1.34 -20.15 24.26
N GLY A 165 0.34 -19.93 25.12
CA GLY A 165 -0.32 -20.99 25.87
C GLY A 165 -1.37 -21.74 25.03
N GLY A 166 -1.73 -21.22 23.86
CA GLY A 166 -2.68 -21.87 22.95
C GLY A 166 -4.13 -21.93 23.46
N ILE A 167 -4.43 -21.23 24.56
CA ILE A 167 -5.76 -21.18 25.17
C ILE A 167 -6.75 -20.55 24.20
N GLN A 168 -7.81 -21.28 23.88
CA GLN A 168 -8.81 -20.85 22.90
C GLN A 168 -9.82 -19.87 23.51
N PRO A 169 -10.38 -18.92 22.72
CA PRO A 169 -11.53 -18.15 23.14
C PRO A 169 -12.73 -19.04 23.48
N THR A 170 -13.34 -18.79 24.63
CA THR A 170 -14.56 -19.45 25.09
C THR A 170 -15.59 -18.41 25.49
N VAL A 171 -16.84 -18.84 25.65
CA VAL A 171 -17.88 -17.96 26.21
C VAL A 171 -17.46 -17.50 27.60
N ASP A 172 -16.90 -18.38 28.43
CA ASP A 172 -16.54 -18.08 29.82
C ASP A 172 -15.45 -17.01 29.93
N ASN A 173 -14.34 -17.16 29.21
CA ASN A 173 -13.24 -16.21 29.31
C ASN A 173 -13.62 -14.83 28.75
N LEU A 174 -14.32 -14.78 27.61
CA LEU A 174 -14.78 -13.51 27.04
C LEU A 174 -15.93 -12.90 27.86
N SER A 175 -16.75 -13.70 28.54
CA SER A 175 -17.76 -13.19 29.48
C SER A 175 -17.10 -12.54 30.70
N ASN A 176 -15.98 -13.09 31.18
CA ASN A 176 -15.18 -12.47 32.23
C ASN A 176 -14.62 -11.11 31.77
N LEU A 177 -14.12 -11.00 30.54
CA LEU A 177 -13.66 -9.71 29.99
C LEU A 177 -14.79 -8.67 29.91
N ALA A 178 -15.96 -9.08 29.42
CA ALA A 178 -17.13 -8.21 29.33
C ALA A 178 -17.60 -7.76 30.72
N TYR A 179 -17.64 -8.68 31.69
CA TYR A 179 -17.97 -8.38 33.09
C TYR A 179 -17.01 -7.36 33.69
N LEU A 180 -15.69 -7.54 33.50
CA LEU A 180 -14.69 -6.59 33.99
C LEU A 180 -14.85 -5.21 33.36
N ALA A 181 -15.16 -5.14 32.06
CA ALA A 181 -15.43 -3.87 31.39
C ALA A 181 -16.66 -3.15 31.98
N ASP A 182 -17.76 -3.87 32.22
CA ASP A 182 -18.96 -3.31 32.83
C ASP A 182 -18.72 -2.84 34.27
N GLU A 183 -17.92 -3.60 35.02
CA GLU A 183 -17.57 -3.25 36.38
C GLU A 183 -16.71 -1.98 36.44
N ILE A 184 -15.77 -1.81 35.50
CA ILE A 184 -15.00 -0.56 35.35
C ILE A 184 -15.92 0.62 35.07
N ARG A 185 -16.81 0.50 34.07
CA ARG A 185 -17.79 1.54 33.71
C ARG A 185 -18.63 1.94 34.92
N ARG A 186 -19.13 0.96 35.68
CA ARG A 186 -20.00 1.16 36.84
C ARG A 186 -19.28 1.83 38.01
N ARG A 187 -18.05 1.42 38.34
CA ARG A 187 -17.30 1.94 39.50
C ARG A 187 -16.72 3.33 39.25
N HIS A 188 -16.24 3.59 38.03
CA HIS A 188 -15.49 4.81 37.72
C HIS A 188 -16.27 5.80 36.85
N ALA A 189 -17.47 5.46 36.38
CA ALA A 189 -18.32 6.30 35.53
C ALA A 189 -17.59 6.78 34.25
N ILE A 190 -16.78 5.91 33.67
CA ILE A 190 -16.05 6.16 32.41
C ILE A 190 -16.65 5.37 31.26
N GLU A 191 -16.45 5.84 30.04
CA GLU A 191 -16.75 5.08 28.84
C GLU A 191 -15.60 4.14 28.47
N LEU A 192 -15.94 2.95 28.00
CA LEU A 192 -14.99 2.01 27.40
C LEU A 192 -15.49 1.66 26.00
N PRO A 193 -15.23 2.48 24.98
CA PRO A 193 -15.64 2.19 23.61
C PRO A 193 -15.05 0.89 23.05
N ILE A 194 -13.93 0.39 23.61
CA ILE A 194 -13.29 -0.85 23.16
C ILE A 194 -13.33 -1.92 24.25
N VAL A 195 -14.02 -3.03 23.98
CA VAL A 195 -13.90 -4.30 24.70
C VAL A 195 -13.50 -5.36 23.69
N SER A 196 -12.19 -5.57 23.58
CA SER A 196 -11.62 -6.33 22.47
C SER A 196 -11.48 -7.81 22.80
N GLY A 197 -12.38 -8.63 22.22
CA GLY A 197 -12.46 -10.07 22.46
C GLY A 197 -11.29 -10.90 21.90
N GLY A 198 -10.41 -10.28 21.13
CA GLY A 198 -9.17 -10.90 20.69
C GLY A 198 -8.99 -10.85 19.19
N ASN A 199 -8.59 -11.97 18.62
CA ASN A 199 -8.10 -12.09 17.25
C ASN A 199 -8.97 -13.04 16.40
N THR A 200 -8.45 -13.51 15.27
CA THR A 200 -9.09 -14.49 14.38
C THR A 200 -9.70 -15.69 15.12
N PHE A 201 -9.12 -16.12 16.23
CA PHE A 201 -9.62 -17.25 17.03
C PHE A 201 -10.98 -17.02 17.69
N SER A 202 -11.48 -15.79 17.68
CA SER A 202 -12.84 -15.47 18.16
C SER A 202 -13.93 -15.66 17.10
N LEU A 203 -13.57 -15.81 15.82
CA LEU A 203 -14.54 -15.96 14.73
C LEU A 203 -15.47 -17.18 14.86
N PRO A 204 -15.03 -18.35 15.39
CA PRO A 204 -15.95 -19.46 15.63
C PRO A 204 -17.09 -19.12 16.61
N LEU A 205 -16.83 -18.30 17.63
CA LEU A 205 -17.88 -17.84 18.55
C LEU A 205 -18.79 -16.82 17.86
N LEU A 206 -18.23 -15.94 17.03
CA LEU A 206 -18.99 -15.00 16.21
C LEU A 206 -19.98 -15.74 15.29
N GLU A 207 -19.51 -16.71 14.48
CA GLU A 207 -20.36 -17.43 13.53
C GLU A 207 -21.49 -18.20 14.22
N ARG A 208 -21.22 -18.77 15.40
CA ARG A 208 -22.24 -19.48 16.21
C ARG A 208 -23.18 -18.55 16.97
N GLY A 209 -22.99 -17.23 16.92
CA GLY A 209 -23.76 -16.26 17.72
C GLY A 209 -23.53 -16.42 19.23
N GLN A 210 -22.35 -16.88 19.63
CA GLN A 210 -21.96 -17.18 21.01
C GLN A 210 -20.96 -16.17 21.58
N LEU A 211 -20.58 -15.13 20.83
CA LEU A 211 -19.72 -14.08 21.35
C LEU A 211 -20.48 -13.35 22.49
N PRO A 212 -19.91 -13.22 23.70
CA PRO A 212 -20.62 -12.62 24.82
C PRO A 212 -21.05 -11.17 24.54
N ALA A 213 -22.26 -10.82 25.01
CA ALA A 213 -22.72 -9.44 24.99
C ALA A 213 -21.73 -8.55 25.77
N GLY A 214 -21.39 -7.40 25.18
CA GLY A 214 -20.38 -6.49 25.72
C GLY A 214 -19.03 -6.55 25.02
N ILE A 215 -18.70 -7.66 24.33
CA ILE A 215 -17.59 -7.67 23.36
C ILE A 215 -18.01 -6.91 22.11
N ASN A 216 -17.28 -5.86 21.76
CA ASN A 216 -17.64 -4.96 20.67
C ASN A 216 -16.49 -4.69 19.69
N HIS A 217 -15.34 -5.35 19.87
CA HIS A 217 -14.16 -5.14 19.05
C HIS A 217 -13.36 -6.43 18.82
N LEU A 218 -12.88 -6.64 17.59
CA LEU A 218 -11.98 -7.75 17.22
C LEU A 218 -10.80 -7.24 16.37
N ARG A 219 -9.64 -7.89 16.52
CA ARG A 219 -8.40 -7.58 15.80
C ARG A 219 -8.08 -8.69 14.80
N LEU A 220 -8.48 -8.53 13.54
CA LEU A 220 -8.43 -9.59 12.54
C LEU A 220 -7.25 -9.40 11.58
N GLY A 221 -6.45 -10.43 11.37
CA GLY A 221 -5.28 -10.41 10.48
C GLY A 221 -5.25 -11.63 9.56
N ALA A 222 -4.90 -12.80 10.13
CA ALA A 222 -4.76 -14.04 9.38
C ALA A 222 -6.02 -14.43 8.58
N SER A 223 -7.23 -14.20 9.13
CA SER A 223 -8.48 -14.46 8.41
C SER A 223 -8.68 -13.56 7.19
N ILE A 224 -8.24 -12.30 7.26
CA ILE A 224 -8.31 -11.38 6.12
C ILE A 224 -7.32 -11.82 5.02
N MET A 225 -6.11 -12.21 5.42
CA MET A 225 -5.02 -12.45 4.47
C MET A 225 -5.03 -13.86 3.86
N LEU A 226 -5.27 -14.88 4.66
CA LEU A 226 -5.11 -16.29 4.26
C LEU A 226 -6.43 -17.05 4.24
N ALA A 227 -7.49 -16.46 4.80
CA ALA A 227 -8.72 -17.17 5.07
C ALA A 227 -8.49 -18.49 5.82
N GLU A 228 -7.47 -18.57 6.69
CA GLU A 228 -7.05 -19.85 7.29
C GLU A 228 -7.77 -20.17 8.62
N SER A 229 -7.61 -21.40 9.10
CA SER A 229 -8.03 -21.83 10.44
C SER A 229 -7.54 -20.86 11.54
N PRO A 230 -8.37 -20.54 12.54
CA PRO A 230 -9.67 -21.12 12.84
C PRO A 230 -10.84 -20.30 12.25
N THR A 231 -10.71 -19.74 11.05
CA THR A 231 -11.88 -19.17 10.36
C THR A 231 -12.94 -20.28 10.23
N PRO A 232 -14.15 -20.09 10.77
CA PRO A 232 -15.16 -21.13 10.82
C PRO A 232 -15.76 -21.38 9.42
N PRO A 233 -16.32 -22.58 9.14
CA PRO A 233 -16.66 -23.01 7.78
C PRO A 233 -17.55 -22.04 7.00
N GLY A 234 -18.58 -21.45 7.62
CA GLY A 234 -19.52 -20.57 6.92
C GLY A 234 -18.90 -19.25 6.45
N LEU A 235 -17.93 -18.70 7.20
CA LEU A 235 -17.11 -17.58 6.79
C LEU A 235 -16.02 -18.03 5.80
N TYR A 236 -15.34 -19.14 6.10
CA TYR A 236 -14.25 -19.68 5.30
C TYR A 236 -14.63 -19.88 3.82
N GLU A 237 -15.84 -20.38 3.55
CA GLU A 237 -16.36 -20.57 2.19
C GLU A 237 -16.55 -19.27 1.39
N LYS A 238 -16.66 -18.13 2.07
CA LYS A 238 -16.89 -16.82 1.45
C LYS A 238 -15.60 -16.01 1.23
N LEU A 239 -14.47 -16.51 1.70
CA LEU A 239 -13.19 -15.81 1.64
C LEU A 239 -12.29 -16.40 0.54
N HIS A 240 -11.52 -15.52 -0.07
CA HIS A 240 -10.43 -15.85 -0.98
C HIS A 240 -9.21 -16.35 -0.19
N LYS A 241 -8.79 -17.57 -0.50
CA LYS A 241 -7.64 -18.25 0.12
C LYS A 241 -6.31 -17.93 -0.58
N ASP A 242 -6.42 -17.39 -1.78
CA ASP A 242 -5.34 -17.10 -2.71
C ASP A 242 -5.14 -15.58 -2.88
N ALA A 243 -5.43 -14.81 -1.83
CA ALA A 243 -5.06 -13.41 -1.75
C ALA A 243 -3.53 -13.22 -1.70
N TYR A 244 -2.81 -14.25 -1.22
CA TYR A 244 -1.36 -14.35 -1.29
C TYR A 244 -0.98 -15.63 -2.03
N THR A 245 -0.12 -15.52 -3.04
CA THR A 245 0.38 -16.68 -3.80
C THR A 245 1.88 -16.56 -3.98
N LEU A 246 2.64 -17.53 -3.50
CA LEU A 246 4.09 -17.59 -3.72
C LEU A 246 4.38 -18.33 -5.02
N THR A 247 5.37 -17.85 -5.77
CA THR A 247 5.86 -18.49 -7.00
C THR A 247 7.38 -18.60 -6.96
N ALA A 248 7.93 -19.69 -7.47
CA ALA A 248 9.36 -19.79 -7.78
C ALA A 248 9.61 -20.57 -9.06
N ASP A 249 10.69 -20.20 -9.72
CA ASP A 249 11.07 -20.75 -11.02
C ASP A 249 11.78 -22.10 -10.85
N VAL A 250 11.50 -23.03 -11.75
CA VAL A 250 12.14 -24.33 -11.86
C VAL A 250 13.55 -24.14 -12.43
N ILE A 251 14.57 -24.43 -11.63
CA ILE A 251 15.99 -24.35 -12.01
C ILE A 251 16.62 -25.72 -12.27
N GLU A 252 15.94 -26.81 -11.89
CA GLU A 252 16.25 -28.14 -12.36
C GLU A 252 14.99 -28.99 -12.46
N ALA A 253 14.84 -29.78 -13.54
CA ALA A 253 13.76 -30.75 -13.69
C ALA A 253 14.33 -32.08 -14.22
N LYS A 254 14.52 -33.06 -13.33
CA LYS A 254 15.17 -34.34 -13.67
C LYS A 254 14.45 -35.52 -13.04
N THR A 255 14.58 -36.68 -13.65
CA THR A 255 14.21 -37.94 -13.02
C THR A 255 15.40 -38.46 -12.23
N LYS A 256 15.21 -38.70 -10.93
CA LYS A 256 16.23 -39.18 -9.99
C LYS A 256 15.67 -40.35 -9.16
N PRO A 257 16.53 -41.17 -8.53
CA PRO A 257 16.09 -42.10 -7.50
C PRO A 257 15.31 -41.39 -6.38
N SER A 258 14.22 -41.98 -5.89
CA SER A 258 13.46 -41.45 -4.74
C SER A 258 14.25 -41.53 -3.44
N ARG A 259 15.21 -42.46 -3.37
CA ARG A 259 16.07 -42.67 -2.21
C ARG A 259 17.46 -42.05 -2.42
N PRO A 260 18.00 -41.32 -1.44
CA PRO A 260 19.40 -40.91 -1.48
C PRO A 260 20.33 -42.12 -1.33
N TYR A 261 21.52 -42.03 -1.91
CA TYR A 261 22.58 -43.04 -1.80
C TYR A 261 23.77 -42.48 -1.01
N GLY A 262 24.38 -43.31 -0.15
CA GLY A 262 25.49 -42.93 0.73
C GLY A 262 25.18 -43.06 2.22
N LEU A 263 26.12 -42.65 3.07
CA LEU A 263 25.90 -42.56 4.53
C LEU A 263 25.01 -41.35 4.83
N SER A 264 23.84 -41.60 5.40
CA SER A 264 22.92 -40.54 5.83
C SER A 264 23.26 -40.08 7.25
N GLY A 265 23.19 -38.77 7.48
CA GLY A 265 23.44 -38.13 8.76
C GLY A 265 22.46 -36.99 9.02
N GLU A 266 22.88 -36.06 9.86
CA GLU A 266 22.12 -34.84 10.14
C GLU A 266 22.27 -33.84 8.98
N ASP A 267 21.18 -33.16 8.63
CA ASP A 267 21.22 -32.06 7.66
C ASP A 267 21.73 -30.76 8.32
N ALA A 268 21.91 -29.71 7.51
CA ALA A 268 22.40 -28.40 7.98
C ALA A 268 21.47 -27.70 9.01
N PHE A 269 20.28 -28.24 9.27
CA PHE A 269 19.27 -27.68 10.18
C PHE A 269 18.98 -28.62 11.36
N GLY A 270 19.85 -29.59 11.62
CA GLY A 270 19.73 -30.49 12.77
C GLY A 270 18.73 -31.62 12.59
N ARG A 271 18.18 -31.81 11.37
CA ARG A 271 17.16 -32.82 11.10
C ARG A 271 17.82 -34.09 10.60
N ARG A 272 17.23 -35.24 10.93
CA ARG A 272 17.57 -36.54 10.34
C ARG A 272 16.49 -36.94 9.35
N PRO A 273 16.70 -36.78 8.03
CA PRO A 273 15.69 -37.11 7.04
C PRO A 273 15.30 -38.59 7.11
N VAL A 274 14.01 -38.87 7.08
CA VAL A 274 13.46 -40.23 7.05
C VAL A 274 12.93 -40.50 5.63
N PHE A 275 13.26 -41.68 5.10
CA PHE A 275 12.84 -42.12 3.76
C PHE A 275 11.95 -43.36 3.89
N ASP A 276 10.97 -43.50 3.01
CA ASP A 276 9.97 -44.59 3.00
C ASP A 276 10.55 -45.97 2.61
N GLY A 277 11.87 -46.06 2.35
CA GLY A 277 12.59 -47.30 2.06
C GLY A 277 12.46 -47.78 0.62
N GLU A 278 11.54 -47.22 -0.17
CA GLU A 278 11.31 -47.55 -1.57
C GLU A 278 12.22 -46.73 -2.49
N ASP A 279 12.83 -47.39 -3.48
CA ASP A 279 13.61 -46.74 -4.52
C ASP A 279 12.89 -46.84 -5.86
N ARG A 280 12.33 -45.72 -6.31
CA ARG A 280 11.57 -45.58 -7.56
C ARG A 280 12.03 -44.34 -8.33
N PRO A 281 11.91 -44.32 -9.66
CA PRO A 281 12.10 -43.08 -10.42
C PRO A 281 11.14 -42.00 -9.91
N SER A 282 11.69 -40.86 -9.49
CA SER A 282 10.95 -39.69 -9.03
C SER A 282 11.32 -38.50 -9.91
N ARG A 283 10.32 -37.86 -10.50
CA ARG A 283 10.50 -36.60 -11.23
C ARG A 283 10.67 -35.50 -10.19
N ARG A 284 11.89 -35.03 -10.01
CA ARG A 284 12.23 -33.98 -9.04
C ARG A 284 12.41 -32.64 -9.72
N LEU A 285 11.72 -31.65 -9.19
CA LEU A 285 11.94 -30.24 -9.47
C LEU A 285 12.81 -29.65 -8.37
N ILE A 286 13.76 -28.82 -8.76
CA ILE A 286 14.44 -27.90 -7.86
C ILE A 286 13.96 -26.50 -8.21
N LEU A 287 13.41 -25.80 -7.23
CA LEU A 287 12.93 -24.43 -7.37
C LEU A 287 13.94 -23.45 -6.79
N ALA A 288 14.04 -22.27 -7.39
CA ALA A 288 14.90 -21.17 -6.93
C ALA A 288 14.32 -20.46 -5.68
N MET A 289 14.17 -21.21 -4.59
CA MET A 289 13.86 -20.70 -3.26
C MET A 289 14.30 -21.74 -2.22
N GLY A 290 14.67 -21.32 -1.01
CA GLY A 290 14.95 -22.23 0.09
C GLY A 290 14.60 -21.66 1.46
N ARG A 291 15.20 -22.22 2.51
CA ARG A 291 14.98 -21.81 3.91
C ARG A 291 15.46 -20.40 4.26
N GLU A 292 16.24 -19.75 3.41
CA GLU A 292 16.55 -18.32 3.56
C GLU A 292 15.39 -17.43 3.08
N ASP A 293 14.56 -17.95 2.17
CA ASP A 293 13.45 -17.22 1.57
C ASP A 293 12.13 -17.48 2.29
N ILE A 294 11.89 -18.73 2.68
CA ILE A 294 10.57 -19.21 3.10
C ILE A 294 10.63 -20.34 4.12
N ALA A 295 9.55 -20.51 4.90
CA ALA A 295 9.32 -21.70 5.72
C ALA A 295 8.66 -22.79 4.85
N PRO A 296 9.41 -23.81 4.38
CA PRO A 296 8.90 -24.79 3.41
C PRO A 296 7.78 -25.67 3.98
N GLU A 297 7.72 -25.84 5.31
CA GLU A 297 6.66 -26.59 5.99
C GLU A 297 5.26 -25.98 5.78
N GLY A 298 5.19 -24.66 5.61
CA GLY A 298 3.94 -23.94 5.43
C GLY A 298 3.50 -23.78 3.98
N LEU A 299 4.13 -24.51 3.05
CA LEU A 299 3.83 -24.42 1.62
C LEU A 299 2.91 -25.55 1.16
N LEU A 300 1.82 -25.15 0.52
CA LEU A 300 0.89 -26.06 -0.14
C LEU A 300 0.90 -25.76 -1.65
N PRO A 301 1.38 -26.69 -2.50
CA PRO A 301 1.36 -26.49 -3.95
C PRO A 301 -0.06 -26.24 -4.46
N CYS A 302 -0.23 -25.27 -5.35
CA CYS A 302 -1.52 -25.04 -6.00
C CYS A 302 -1.92 -26.18 -6.97
N ASP A 303 -0.92 -26.92 -7.48
CA ASP A 303 -1.15 -28.18 -8.19
C ASP A 303 -1.02 -29.34 -7.19
N GLU A 304 -2.14 -29.95 -6.82
CA GLU A 304 -2.22 -31.04 -5.84
C GLU A 304 -1.43 -32.29 -6.23
N ARG A 305 -1.00 -32.41 -7.49
CA ARG A 305 -0.12 -33.49 -7.96
C ARG A 305 1.33 -33.31 -7.52
N LEU A 306 1.70 -32.12 -7.06
CA LEU A 306 3.03 -31.81 -6.56
C LEU A 306 3.13 -32.08 -5.06
N LYS A 307 4.31 -32.52 -4.61
CA LYS A 307 4.58 -32.71 -3.19
C LYS A 307 5.90 -32.07 -2.79
N VAL A 308 5.89 -31.19 -1.78
CA VAL A 308 7.11 -30.65 -1.19
C VAL A 308 7.86 -31.77 -0.47
N LEU A 309 9.11 -32.03 -0.86
CA LEU A 309 9.96 -33.05 -0.24
C LEU A 309 10.86 -32.46 0.86
N GLY A 310 11.26 -31.19 0.71
CA GLY A 310 12.12 -30.49 1.66
C GLY A 310 12.91 -29.37 1.00
N ALA A 311 13.73 -28.67 1.78
CA ALA A 311 14.56 -27.57 1.29
C ALA A 311 15.94 -27.52 1.96
N SER A 312 16.93 -27.02 1.22
CA SER A 312 18.21 -26.48 1.74
C SER A 312 18.04 -24.98 2.07
N SER A 313 19.15 -24.26 2.27
CA SER A 313 19.15 -22.80 2.42
C SER A 313 18.52 -22.08 1.22
N ASP A 314 18.76 -22.57 0.01
CA ASP A 314 18.53 -21.89 -1.27
C ASP A 314 17.74 -22.70 -2.31
N HIS A 315 17.45 -23.98 -2.03
CA HIS A 315 16.76 -24.88 -2.95
C HIS A 315 15.56 -25.58 -2.29
N LEU A 316 14.41 -25.56 -2.97
CA LEU A 316 13.19 -26.25 -2.59
C LEU A 316 13.01 -27.42 -3.55
N VAL A 317 12.89 -28.61 -2.98
CA VAL A 317 12.76 -29.86 -3.73
C VAL A 317 11.31 -30.29 -3.73
N VAL A 318 10.76 -30.45 -4.93
CA VAL A 318 9.37 -30.85 -5.15
C VAL A 318 9.35 -32.15 -5.96
N ASP A 319 8.54 -33.12 -5.52
CA ASP A 319 8.19 -34.28 -6.32
C ASP A 319 7.06 -33.88 -7.29
N ALA A 320 7.30 -34.11 -8.58
CA ALA A 320 6.39 -33.87 -9.68
C ALA A 320 6.11 -35.15 -10.49
N SER A 321 6.27 -36.32 -9.88
CA SER A 321 6.07 -37.62 -10.55
C SER A 321 4.62 -37.84 -10.98
N ALA A 322 3.65 -37.24 -10.30
CA ALA A 322 2.25 -37.25 -10.75
C ALA A 322 1.95 -36.14 -11.80
N ALA A 323 2.93 -35.29 -12.12
CA ALA A 323 2.80 -34.13 -13.01
C ALA A 323 3.83 -34.12 -14.17
N GLU A 324 4.47 -35.25 -14.48
CA GLU A 324 5.70 -35.43 -15.27
C GLU A 324 5.95 -34.46 -16.45
N ALA A 325 4.94 -34.21 -17.29
CA ALA A 325 5.06 -33.41 -18.51
C ALA A 325 4.68 -31.93 -18.34
N THR A 326 4.18 -31.53 -17.16
CA THR A 326 3.61 -30.19 -16.91
C THR A 326 4.70 -29.14 -16.66
N TYR A 327 5.81 -29.53 -16.02
CA TYR A 327 6.83 -28.59 -15.56
C TYR A 327 8.20 -28.85 -16.20
N ARG A 328 8.75 -27.81 -16.82
CA ARG A 328 10.04 -27.75 -17.50
C ARG A 328 10.95 -26.73 -16.84
N LEU A 329 12.23 -26.77 -17.20
CA LEU A 329 13.21 -25.78 -16.77
C LEU A 329 12.73 -24.37 -17.20
N GLY A 330 12.69 -23.43 -16.26
CA GLY A 330 12.20 -22.07 -16.48
C GLY A 330 10.71 -21.85 -16.23
N ASP A 331 9.91 -22.92 -16.08
CA ASP A 331 8.50 -22.78 -15.67
C ASP A 331 8.42 -22.36 -14.20
N SER A 332 7.25 -21.88 -13.76
CA SER A 332 7.04 -21.42 -12.38
C SER A 332 6.05 -22.33 -11.65
N VAL A 333 6.33 -22.65 -10.38
CA VAL A 333 5.43 -23.40 -9.50
C VAL A 333 4.82 -22.43 -8.49
N ALA A 334 3.49 -22.52 -8.30
CA ALA A 334 2.74 -21.69 -7.37
C ALA A 334 2.34 -22.44 -6.09
N PHE A 335 2.32 -21.72 -4.97
CA PHE A 335 1.99 -22.23 -3.64
C PHE A 335 1.04 -21.28 -2.92
N THR A 336 0.06 -21.83 -2.21
CA THR A 336 -0.59 -21.16 -1.08
C THR A 336 0.27 -21.32 0.17
N LEU A 337 0.10 -20.42 1.14
CA LEU A 337 0.93 -20.33 2.34
C LEU A 337 0.08 -20.47 3.60
N ASP A 338 0.66 -21.02 4.66
CA ASP A 338 0.18 -20.79 6.02
C ASP A 338 0.68 -19.45 6.59
N TYR A 339 0.24 -19.10 7.81
CA TYR A 339 0.66 -17.88 8.49
C TYR A 339 2.19 -17.75 8.67
N GLY A 340 2.89 -18.83 8.99
CA GLY A 340 4.34 -18.82 9.23
C GLY A 340 5.12 -18.55 7.95
N ALA A 341 4.75 -19.23 6.86
CA ALA A 341 5.34 -19.03 5.55
C ALA A 341 5.00 -17.64 4.99
N LEU A 342 3.78 -17.13 5.16
CA LEU A 342 3.43 -15.76 4.77
C LEU A 342 4.30 -14.73 5.49
N LEU A 343 4.43 -14.85 6.82
CA LEU A 343 5.24 -13.93 7.60
C LEU A 343 6.69 -13.92 7.10
N MET A 344 7.29 -15.09 6.89
CA MET A 344 8.65 -15.20 6.41
C MET A 344 8.82 -14.62 4.99
N ALA A 345 7.90 -14.95 4.07
CA ALA A 345 7.90 -14.40 2.71
C ALA A 345 7.85 -12.87 2.73
N MET A 346 7.01 -12.28 3.57
CA MET A 346 6.86 -10.83 3.68
C MET A 346 8.08 -10.15 4.33
N THR A 347 8.80 -10.83 5.22
CA THR A 347 10.03 -10.30 5.85
C THR A 347 11.31 -10.52 5.04
N SER A 348 11.36 -11.54 4.18
CA SER A 348 12.58 -11.86 3.42
C SER A 348 12.88 -10.79 2.37
N PRO A 349 14.09 -10.22 2.30
CA PRO A 349 14.46 -9.29 1.23
C PRO A 349 14.63 -9.98 -0.13
N TYR A 350 14.73 -11.32 -0.15
CA TYR A 350 14.98 -12.13 -1.35
C TYR A 350 13.69 -12.54 -2.07
N VAL A 351 12.55 -12.50 -1.38
CA VAL A 351 11.24 -12.72 -1.99
C VAL A 351 10.71 -11.38 -2.52
N ALA A 352 10.52 -11.25 -3.83
CA ALA A 352 9.95 -10.03 -4.40
C ALA A 352 8.44 -9.93 -4.10
N LYS A 353 7.95 -8.73 -3.77
CA LYS A 353 6.53 -8.47 -3.47
C LYS A 353 5.88 -7.86 -4.70
N GLU A 354 4.85 -8.50 -5.23
CA GLU A 354 4.09 -8.02 -6.39
C GLU A 354 2.65 -7.76 -5.98
N TYR A 355 2.24 -6.50 -5.94
CA TYR A 355 0.88 -6.12 -5.56
C TYR A 355 0.01 -5.99 -6.80
N ARG A 356 -1.12 -6.72 -6.82
CA ARG A 356 -2.08 -6.70 -7.91
C ARG A 356 -3.36 -5.99 -7.48
N LEU A 357 -3.84 -5.13 -8.36
CA LEU A 357 -5.14 -4.50 -8.29
C LEU A 357 -5.82 -4.70 -9.65
N ARG A 358 -7.05 -5.19 -9.66
CA ARG A 358 -7.85 -5.33 -10.88
C ARG A 358 -8.25 -3.93 -11.34
N CYS A 359 -7.60 -3.42 -12.38
CA CYS A 359 -8.08 -2.23 -13.06
C CYS A 359 -9.42 -2.56 -13.73
N ALA A 360 -10.44 -1.73 -13.52
CA ALA A 360 -11.66 -1.81 -14.32
C ALA A 360 -11.29 -1.59 -15.80
N GLU A 361 -11.87 -2.38 -16.70
CA GLU A 361 -11.62 -2.26 -18.14
C GLU A 361 -11.82 -0.81 -18.60
N ALA A 362 -10.76 -0.19 -19.14
CA ALA A 362 -10.80 1.19 -19.61
C ALA A 362 -11.76 1.30 -20.80
N ALA A 363 -12.97 1.80 -20.55
CA ALA A 363 -13.95 2.07 -21.59
C ALA A 363 -13.45 3.18 -22.52
N LYS A 364 -13.14 2.85 -23.77
CA LYS A 364 -12.71 3.81 -24.81
C LYS A 364 -13.85 4.75 -25.23
N ALA A 365 -13.78 5.98 -24.74
CA ALA A 365 -14.10 7.25 -25.40
C ALA A 365 -13.76 8.36 -24.37
N THR A 366 -12.70 9.14 -24.60
CA THR A 366 -12.05 9.93 -23.55
C THR A 366 -12.17 11.44 -23.80
N VAL A 367 -12.71 12.18 -22.83
CA VAL A 367 -12.82 13.63 -22.83
C VAL A 367 -11.74 14.22 -21.93
N ILE A 368 -10.93 15.16 -22.42
CA ILE A 368 -9.93 15.89 -21.65
C ILE A 368 -10.57 17.15 -21.08
N LYS A 369 -10.62 17.26 -19.75
CA LYS A 369 -11.15 18.44 -19.07
C LYS A 369 -10.03 19.36 -18.64
N LEU A 370 -10.00 20.57 -19.19
CA LEU A 370 -8.98 21.58 -18.92
C LEU A 370 -9.38 22.45 -17.72
N PHE A 371 -8.46 22.58 -16.76
CA PHE A 371 -8.62 23.39 -15.56
C PHE A 371 -7.46 24.38 -15.43
N ASN A 372 -7.80 25.67 -15.26
CA ASN A 372 -6.81 26.70 -14.96
C ASN A 372 -6.74 26.92 -13.45
N LEU A 373 -5.57 26.66 -12.86
CA LEU A 373 -5.29 26.94 -11.47
C LEU A 373 -4.83 28.39 -11.32
N VAL A 374 -5.51 29.15 -10.48
CA VAL A 374 -5.18 30.55 -10.15
C VAL A 374 -5.03 30.70 -8.63
N GLU A 375 -4.20 31.65 -8.16
CA GLU A 375 -4.13 31.94 -6.73
C GLU A 375 -5.44 32.61 -6.26
N LYS A 376 -5.96 33.57 -7.03
CA LYS A 376 -7.26 34.20 -6.79
C LYS A 376 -8.14 34.13 -8.03
N LEU A 377 -9.43 33.84 -7.84
CA LEU A 377 -10.42 33.81 -8.93
C LEU A 377 -10.56 35.15 -9.66
N THR A 378 -10.09 36.25 -9.06
CA THR A 378 -10.09 37.61 -9.61
C THR A 378 -8.89 37.92 -10.52
N ASP A 379 -7.93 37.00 -10.66
CA ASP A 379 -6.70 37.26 -11.41
C ASP A 379 -6.98 37.36 -12.92
N ALA A 380 -6.52 38.46 -13.52
CA ALA A 380 -6.84 38.88 -14.89
C ALA A 380 -5.98 38.18 -15.98
N CYS A 381 -5.07 37.28 -15.61
CA CYS A 381 -4.23 36.57 -16.57
C CYS A 381 -5.04 35.79 -17.59
N GLU A 382 -4.51 35.73 -18.82
CA GLU A 382 -5.01 34.91 -19.90
C GLU A 382 -5.08 33.45 -19.44
N PRO A 383 -6.22 32.76 -19.59
CA PRO A 383 -6.33 31.38 -19.14
C PRO A 383 -5.35 30.50 -19.92
N LEU A 384 -4.44 29.82 -19.22
CA LEU A 384 -3.46 28.89 -19.80
C LEU A 384 -4.12 27.86 -20.73
N ALA A 385 -5.31 27.38 -20.39
CA ALA A 385 -6.08 26.46 -21.22
C ALA A 385 -6.45 27.09 -22.57
N SER A 386 -6.93 28.34 -22.57
CA SER A 386 -7.25 29.07 -23.80
C SER A 386 -5.98 29.28 -24.64
N HIS A 387 -4.85 29.60 -24.01
CA HIS A 387 -3.55 29.73 -24.68
C HIS A 387 -3.12 28.42 -25.37
N LEU A 388 -3.24 27.26 -24.70
CA LEU A 388 -2.96 25.96 -25.32
C LEU A 388 -3.91 25.64 -26.48
N LEU A 389 -5.20 25.93 -26.32
CA LEU A 389 -6.23 25.71 -27.35
C LEU A 389 -5.97 26.56 -28.59
N LEU A 390 -5.63 27.85 -28.43
CA LEU A 390 -5.27 28.75 -29.53
C LEU A 390 -4.02 28.30 -30.27
N ASN A 391 -3.12 27.58 -29.58
CA ASN A 391 -1.88 27.04 -30.13
C ASN A 391 -1.98 25.58 -30.60
N GLY A 392 -3.19 25.08 -30.87
CA GLY A 392 -3.37 23.83 -31.61
C GLY A 392 -3.69 22.57 -30.78
N LEU A 393 -4.08 22.70 -29.50
CA LEU A 393 -4.30 21.53 -28.64
C LEU A 393 -5.43 20.62 -29.15
N ARG A 394 -6.49 21.18 -29.74
CA ARG A 394 -7.60 20.37 -30.30
C ARG A 394 -7.14 19.60 -31.51
N GLU A 395 -6.42 20.27 -32.39
CA GLU A 395 -5.85 19.75 -33.63
C GLU A 395 -4.87 18.60 -33.36
N GLU A 396 -4.20 18.64 -32.22
CA GLU A 396 -3.28 17.60 -31.75
C GLU A 396 -4.01 16.37 -31.16
N LEU A 397 -5.10 16.57 -30.42
CA LEU A 397 -5.77 15.52 -29.64
C LEU A 397 -7.01 14.89 -30.32
N GLU A 398 -7.75 15.63 -31.15
CA GLU A 398 -8.91 15.11 -31.88
C GLU A 398 -8.56 13.93 -32.81
N PRO A 399 -7.44 13.95 -33.58
CA PRO A 399 -7.08 12.84 -34.47
C PRO A 399 -6.78 11.52 -33.75
N ILE A 400 -6.43 11.59 -32.46
CA ILE A 400 -6.16 10.43 -31.62
C ILE A 400 -7.36 10.07 -30.72
N GLY A 401 -8.52 10.68 -30.97
CA GLY A 401 -9.81 10.28 -30.39
C GLY A 401 -10.15 10.91 -29.04
N HIS A 402 -9.52 12.04 -28.69
CA HIS A 402 -9.77 12.77 -27.45
C HIS A 402 -10.46 14.10 -27.72
N GLU A 403 -11.53 14.39 -26.99
CA GLU A 403 -12.24 15.68 -27.07
C GLU A 403 -11.79 16.61 -25.93
N CYS A 404 -11.44 17.85 -26.24
CA CYS A 404 -11.06 18.84 -25.22
C CYS A 404 -12.24 19.72 -24.79
N VAL A 405 -12.52 19.80 -23.48
CA VAL A 405 -13.55 20.65 -22.90
C VAL A 405 -12.95 21.55 -21.83
N GLU A 406 -13.10 22.87 -21.98
CA GLU A 406 -12.65 23.84 -20.99
C GLU A 406 -13.69 23.99 -19.87
N HIS A 407 -13.26 23.90 -18.61
CA HIS A 407 -14.16 23.89 -17.45
C HIS A 407 -14.05 25.16 -16.56
N GLY A 408 -13.21 26.13 -16.94
CA GLY A 408 -13.08 27.45 -16.29
C GLY A 408 -11.91 27.62 -15.31
N LYS A 409 -11.82 28.80 -14.67
CA LYS A 409 -10.83 29.13 -13.62
C LYS A 409 -11.23 28.53 -12.27
N LYS A 410 -10.25 28.00 -11.53
CA LYS A 410 -10.43 27.50 -10.16
C LYS A 410 -9.30 28.01 -9.28
N SER A 411 -9.61 28.51 -8.08
CA SER A 411 -8.55 28.80 -7.11
C SER A 411 -7.94 27.51 -6.59
N ALA A 412 -6.67 27.55 -6.19
CA ALA A 412 -6.02 26.44 -5.49
C ALA A 412 -6.88 25.96 -4.31
N ASP A 413 -7.39 26.87 -3.48
CA ASP A 413 -8.30 26.57 -2.37
C ASP A 413 -9.65 25.97 -2.78
N SER A 414 -10.17 26.32 -3.97
CA SER A 414 -11.40 25.72 -4.50
C SER A 414 -11.18 24.33 -5.12
N PHE A 415 -9.92 24.00 -5.44
CA PHE A 415 -9.48 22.63 -5.69
C PHE A 415 -9.28 21.85 -4.39
N PHE A 416 -9.01 22.54 -3.28
CA PHE A 416 -8.79 21.95 -1.96
C PHE A 416 -10.10 21.71 -1.18
N TRP A 417 -10.68 20.53 -1.41
CA TRP A 417 -11.48 19.67 -0.50
C TRP A 417 -12.32 20.37 0.59
N LYS A 418 -13.64 20.51 0.36
CA LYS A 418 -14.62 20.56 1.46
C LYS A 418 -15.15 19.14 1.73
N ALA A 419 -15.23 18.77 3.01
CA ALA A 419 -15.75 17.48 3.49
C ALA A 419 -17.26 17.29 3.13
N PRO A 420 -17.82 16.07 3.28
CA PRO A 420 -18.56 15.36 2.24
C PRO A 420 -20.05 15.71 2.25
N VAL A 421 -20.55 16.52 1.31
CA VAL A 421 -22.03 16.65 1.15
C VAL A 421 -22.51 16.81 -0.29
N ASP A 422 -21.74 17.34 -1.25
CA ASP A 422 -22.33 17.70 -2.55
C ASP A 422 -21.96 16.79 -3.74
N ASN A 423 -23.00 16.31 -4.42
CA ASN A 423 -22.94 15.54 -5.67
C ASN A 423 -22.38 16.33 -6.88
N ASN A 424 -22.03 17.60 -6.71
CA ASN A 424 -21.38 18.46 -7.71
C ASN A 424 -19.86 18.61 -7.49
N ASP A 425 -19.29 17.80 -6.60
CA ASP A 425 -17.86 17.80 -6.34
C ASP A 425 -17.08 17.29 -7.57
N LEU A 426 -16.02 18.02 -7.93
CA LEU A 426 -15.07 17.67 -8.99
C LEU A 426 -14.58 16.22 -8.85
N TYR A 427 -14.56 15.69 -7.63
CA TYR A 427 -14.18 14.33 -7.31
C TYR A 427 -15.08 13.22 -7.82
N GLY A 428 -16.38 13.47 -7.88
CA GLY A 428 -17.29 12.58 -8.59
C GLY A 428 -16.89 12.44 -10.05
N LEU A 429 -16.30 13.48 -10.66
CA LEU A 429 -15.85 13.47 -12.05
C LEU A 429 -14.49 12.78 -12.24
N PHE A 430 -13.55 12.89 -11.29
CA PHE A 430 -12.23 12.24 -11.35
C PHE A 430 -12.30 10.71 -11.34
N TYR A 431 -13.20 10.12 -10.53
CA TYR A 431 -13.21 8.67 -10.29
C TYR A 431 -14.50 7.93 -10.69
N ARG A 432 -15.63 8.62 -10.96
CA ARG A 432 -16.88 7.93 -11.36
C ARG A 432 -17.01 7.68 -12.86
N SER A 433 -16.08 8.18 -13.69
CA SER A 433 -16.13 7.95 -15.14
C SER A 433 -14.72 7.83 -15.72
N PHE A 434 -14.27 6.59 -16.00
CA PHE A 434 -13.03 6.28 -16.74
C PHE A 434 -12.98 6.87 -18.17
N ARG A 435 -13.95 7.72 -18.53
CA ARG A 435 -14.04 8.43 -19.81
C ARG A 435 -13.56 9.88 -19.74
N GLN A 436 -13.08 10.37 -18.59
CA GLN A 436 -12.64 11.76 -18.48
C GLN A 436 -11.24 11.84 -17.88
N ILE A 437 -10.30 12.48 -18.58
CA ILE A 437 -8.96 12.77 -18.05
C ILE A 437 -8.90 14.27 -17.69
N PRO A 438 -8.70 14.60 -16.42
CA PRO A 438 -8.47 15.95 -15.96
C PRO A 438 -7.03 16.41 -16.33
N LEU A 439 -6.93 17.62 -16.87
CA LEU A 439 -5.68 18.33 -17.14
C LEU A 439 -5.66 19.64 -16.35
N VAL A 440 -4.82 19.70 -15.32
CA VAL A 440 -4.66 20.89 -14.48
C VAL A 440 -3.44 21.70 -14.93
N LEU A 441 -3.63 22.98 -15.23
CA LEU A 441 -2.59 23.89 -15.68
C LEU A 441 -2.31 24.94 -14.61
N SER A 442 -1.04 25.14 -14.26
CA SER A 442 -0.62 26.10 -13.24
C SER A 442 0.56 26.94 -13.72
N GLY A 443 0.59 28.20 -13.31
CA GLY A 443 1.78 29.04 -13.45
C GLY A 443 2.84 28.79 -12.37
N GLY A 444 2.42 28.21 -11.23
CA GLY A 444 3.32 27.72 -10.19
C GLY A 444 3.92 26.36 -10.53
N THR A 445 4.79 25.84 -9.66
CA THR A 445 5.44 24.54 -9.87
C THR A 445 4.56 23.39 -9.38
N TRP A 446 5.07 22.15 -9.36
CA TRP A 446 4.35 21.00 -8.81
C TRP A 446 3.88 21.25 -7.37
N HIS A 447 4.62 22.05 -6.59
CA HIS A 447 4.27 22.41 -5.22
C HIS A 447 2.92 23.16 -5.12
N ASP A 448 2.59 23.92 -6.16
CA ASP A 448 1.38 24.73 -6.22
C ASP A 448 0.24 23.97 -6.90
N THR A 449 0.53 22.79 -7.46
CA THR A 449 -0.39 22.04 -8.30
C THR A 449 -1.07 20.91 -7.51
N PRO A 450 -2.40 20.83 -7.50
CA PRO A 450 -3.11 19.78 -6.78
C PRO A 450 -2.88 18.41 -7.44
N VAL A 451 -2.47 17.43 -6.63
CA VAL A 451 -2.39 16.02 -7.02
C VAL A 451 -3.72 15.34 -6.64
N PRO A 452 -4.40 14.64 -7.58
CA PRO A 452 -5.58 13.86 -7.25
C PRO A 452 -5.22 12.77 -6.24
N VAL A 453 -6.02 12.71 -5.17
CA VAL A 453 -5.89 11.70 -4.11
C VAL A 453 -7.15 10.87 -4.10
N GLY A 454 -7.07 9.56 -3.85
CA GLY A 454 -8.28 8.80 -3.55
C GLY A 454 -8.93 9.32 -2.26
N HIS A 455 -10.22 9.65 -2.28
CA HIS A 455 -10.97 10.05 -1.06
C HIS A 455 -11.37 8.86 -0.19
N VAL A 456 -11.48 7.68 -0.81
CA VAL A 456 -11.59 6.41 -0.09
C VAL A 456 -10.16 5.89 0.07
N ALA A 457 -9.74 5.62 1.31
CA ALA A 457 -8.45 5.01 1.56
C ALA A 457 -8.29 3.78 0.66
N GLY A 458 -7.25 3.73 -0.18
CA GLY A 458 -7.02 2.65 -1.15
C GLY A 458 -7.54 2.90 -2.56
N GLN A 459 -8.04 4.08 -2.88
CA GLN A 459 -8.21 4.56 -4.27
C GLN A 459 -7.05 5.49 -4.68
N ASP A 460 -5.91 5.34 -4.03
CA ASP A 460 -4.75 6.19 -4.26
C ASP A 460 -4.21 6.03 -5.69
N ALA A 461 -3.84 7.17 -6.27
CA ALA A 461 -3.03 7.23 -7.46
C ALA A 461 -1.55 7.17 -7.08
N GLY A 462 -0.77 6.43 -7.86
CA GLY A 462 0.68 6.64 -7.89
C GLY A 462 0.98 7.97 -8.57
N ALA A 463 2.14 8.55 -8.28
CA ALA A 463 2.52 9.84 -8.86
C ALA A 463 3.89 9.77 -9.55
N ILE A 464 3.92 10.21 -10.80
CA ILE A 464 5.16 10.48 -11.53
C ILE A 464 5.29 11.99 -11.68
N VAL A 465 6.27 12.58 -11.00
CA VAL A 465 6.50 14.02 -10.98
C VAL A 465 7.80 14.33 -11.69
N PHE A 466 7.72 14.94 -12.87
CA PHE A 466 8.89 15.49 -13.55
C PHE A 466 9.14 16.91 -13.04
N THR A 467 10.29 17.14 -12.40
CA THR A 467 10.62 18.43 -11.77
C THR A 467 12.13 18.58 -11.58
N SER A 468 12.63 19.81 -11.67
CA SER A 468 14.05 20.10 -11.43
C SER A 468 14.46 20.10 -9.95
N ARG A 469 13.48 20.15 -9.02
CA ARG A 469 13.70 20.32 -7.57
C ARG A 469 13.20 19.15 -6.75
N GLY A 470 14.04 18.61 -5.88
CA GLY A 470 13.69 17.52 -4.96
C GLY A 470 13.39 18.02 -3.55
N ASN A 471 12.40 18.87 -3.35
CA ASN A 471 11.98 19.31 -2.00
C ASN A 471 10.80 18.47 -1.51
N ILE A 472 10.86 18.00 -0.25
CA ILE A 472 9.82 17.15 0.33
C ILE A 472 8.76 17.91 1.15
N ASP A 473 9.03 19.13 1.59
CA ASP A 473 8.20 19.89 2.53
C ASP A 473 6.74 19.98 2.08
N ARG A 474 6.51 20.12 0.77
CA ARG A 474 5.15 20.16 0.23
C ARG A 474 4.48 18.80 0.19
N LEU A 475 5.19 17.71 -0.15
CA LEU A 475 4.65 16.35 -0.01
C LEU A 475 4.23 16.11 1.44
N LEU A 476 5.07 16.53 2.40
CA LEU A 476 4.76 16.43 3.82
C LEU A 476 3.60 17.34 4.25
N THR A 477 3.50 18.55 3.69
CA THR A 477 2.41 19.50 3.97
C THR A 477 1.07 18.96 3.46
N LEU A 478 1.02 18.48 2.22
CA LEU A 478 -0.16 17.82 1.66
C LEU A 478 -0.53 16.63 2.54
N LYS A 479 0.44 15.81 2.96
CA LYS A 479 0.15 14.67 3.82
C LYS A 479 -0.34 15.03 5.22
N LYS A 480 0.20 16.07 5.86
CA LYS A 480 -0.31 16.58 7.14
C LYS A 480 -1.78 16.96 7.05
N GLN A 481 -2.23 17.41 5.89
CA GLN A 481 -3.64 17.70 5.60
C GLN A 481 -4.44 16.44 5.21
N LYS A 482 -3.85 15.24 5.29
CA LYS A 482 -4.38 13.95 4.80
C LYS A 482 -4.72 14.00 3.30
N ARG A 483 -3.84 14.65 2.52
CA ARG A 483 -3.92 14.86 1.06
C ARG A 483 -2.59 14.43 0.41
N GLY A 484 -2.54 14.32 -0.91
CA GLY A 484 -1.36 13.87 -1.67
C GLY A 484 -1.37 12.38 -2.06
N PRO A 485 -0.53 11.98 -3.02
CA PRO A 485 -0.45 10.60 -3.50
C PRO A 485 0.14 9.67 -2.42
N SER A 486 0.04 8.36 -2.64
CA SER A 486 0.79 7.41 -1.81
C SER A 486 2.29 7.66 -1.98
N LEU A 487 3.00 7.87 -0.86
CA LEU A 487 4.40 8.29 -0.91
C LEU A 487 5.29 7.14 -1.39
N GLU A 488 4.99 5.90 -0.99
CA GLU A 488 5.70 4.70 -1.49
C GLU A 488 5.45 4.42 -2.98
N ASN A 489 4.43 5.04 -3.57
CA ASN A 489 4.09 4.99 -4.99
C ASN A 489 4.38 6.33 -5.70
N THR A 490 5.26 7.16 -5.16
CA THR A 490 5.64 8.46 -5.75
C THR A 490 7.10 8.46 -6.21
N VAL A 491 7.35 9.02 -7.39
CA VAL A 491 8.69 9.24 -7.94
C VAL A 491 8.88 10.68 -8.41
N LEU A 492 10.05 11.26 -8.13
CA LEU A 492 10.51 12.53 -8.67
C LEU A 492 11.55 12.26 -9.76
N ILE A 493 11.39 12.81 -10.96
CA ILE A 493 12.25 12.56 -12.12
C ILE A 493 12.86 13.87 -12.64
N GLY A 494 14.16 13.84 -12.93
CA GLY A 494 14.89 14.98 -13.50
C GLY A 494 15.38 15.96 -12.45
N VAL A 495 15.50 15.52 -11.19
CA VAL A 495 15.93 16.37 -10.09
C VAL A 495 17.39 16.78 -10.29
N ARG A 496 17.63 18.10 -10.34
CA ARG A 496 18.95 18.72 -10.45
C ARG A 496 19.47 19.20 -9.10
N HIS A 497 18.56 19.66 -8.24
CA HIS A 497 18.90 20.22 -6.94
C HIS A 497 18.05 19.58 -5.83
N THR A 498 18.72 18.99 -4.85
CA THR A 498 18.13 18.49 -3.60
C THR A 498 19.16 18.67 -2.48
N SER A 499 18.71 19.03 -1.28
CA SER A 499 19.58 18.99 -0.11
C SER A 499 19.80 17.54 0.35
N LEU A 500 20.86 17.28 1.14
CA LEU A 500 21.07 15.96 1.75
C LEU A 500 19.96 15.61 2.75
N GLU A 501 19.42 16.62 3.42
CA GLU A 501 18.31 16.48 4.36
C GLU A 501 17.02 16.08 3.63
N ASP A 502 16.68 16.78 2.53
CA ASP A 502 15.53 16.43 1.68
C ASP A 502 15.66 15.02 1.12
N LYS A 503 16.86 14.64 0.65
CA LYS A 503 17.11 13.30 0.13
C LYS A 503 16.89 12.23 1.21
N ALA A 504 17.46 12.42 2.39
CA ALA A 504 17.29 11.48 3.50
C ALA A 504 15.81 11.36 3.91
N LEU A 505 15.07 12.46 3.89
CA LEU A 505 13.63 12.44 4.13
C LEU A 505 12.90 11.68 3.02
N LEU A 506 13.18 11.97 1.74
CA LEU A 506 12.53 11.27 0.61
C LEU A 506 12.73 9.76 0.71
N ASP A 507 13.96 9.32 1.02
CA ASP A 507 14.29 7.92 1.26
C ASP A 507 13.52 7.35 2.46
N ASP A 508 13.44 8.08 3.58
CA ASP A 508 12.69 7.69 4.80
C ASP A 508 11.16 7.59 4.58
N TYR A 509 10.63 8.32 3.59
CA TYR A 509 9.24 8.26 3.16
C TYR A 509 8.98 7.31 1.98
N GLY A 510 10.01 6.65 1.45
CA GLY A 510 9.90 5.75 0.30
C GLY A 510 9.62 6.44 -1.03
N VAL A 511 9.82 7.76 -1.11
CA VAL A 511 9.67 8.52 -2.35
C VAL A 511 10.94 8.37 -3.17
N ARG A 512 10.83 7.77 -4.35
CA ARG A 512 12.00 7.54 -5.20
C ARG A 512 12.41 8.83 -5.91
N LEU A 513 13.69 9.16 -5.88
CA LEU A 513 14.25 10.29 -6.60
C LEU A 513 15.14 9.78 -7.74
N ILE A 514 14.94 10.31 -8.95
CA ILE A 514 15.74 10.04 -10.14
C ILE A 514 16.39 11.36 -10.58
N THR A 515 17.70 11.45 -10.38
CA THR A 515 18.48 12.64 -10.76
C THR A 515 18.75 12.71 -12.26
N ILE A 516 19.15 13.89 -12.75
CA ILE A 516 19.63 14.00 -14.13
C ILE A 516 20.92 13.16 -14.37
N ASP A 517 21.80 13.03 -13.37
CA ASP A 517 23.01 12.18 -13.46
C ASP A 517 22.64 10.69 -13.65
N GLU A 518 21.60 10.20 -12.98
CA GLU A 518 21.11 8.83 -13.20
C GLU A 518 20.54 8.64 -14.60
N ILE A 519 19.85 9.66 -15.13
CA ILE A 519 19.31 9.64 -16.49
C ILE A 519 20.45 9.63 -17.52
N ASP A 520 21.48 10.45 -17.33
CA ASP A 520 22.66 10.49 -18.20
C ASP A 520 23.42 9.14 -18.20
N ARG A 521 23.49 8.46 -17.04
CA ARG A 521 24.19 7.17 -16.91
C ARG A 521 23.42 5.99 -17.49
N HIS A 522 22.12 5.94 -17.28
CA HIS A 522 21.31 4.75 -17.56
C HIS A 522 20.37 4.92 -18.75
N GLY A 523 20.12 6.16 -19.17
CA GLY A 523 19.14 6.52 -20.18
C GLY A 523 17.71 6.40 -19.64
N LEU A 524 16.87 7.37 -19.97
CA LEU A 524 15.46 7.37 -19.55
C LEU A 524 14.70 6.13 -20.04
N ALA A 525 15.11 5.56 -21.17
CA ALA A 525 14.49 4.35 -21.72
C ALA A 525 14.67 3.09 -20.89
N SER A 526 15.78 2.98 -20.16
CA SER A 526 16.01 1.88 -19.22
C SER A 526 15.25 2.08 -17.91
N LEU A 527 15.14 3.34 -17.47
CA LEU A 527 14.58 3.70 -16.17
C LEU A 527 13.05 3.68 -16.16
N MET A 528 12.39 4.23 -17.18
CA MET A 528 10.94 4.43 -17.19
C MET A 528 10.11 3.16 -16.99
N PRO A 529 10.39 2.01 -17.65
CA PRO A 529 9.63 0.78 -17.41
C PRO A 529 9.69 0.33 -15.94
N GLN A 530 10.85 0.47 -15.30
CA GLN A 530 11.04 0.11 -13.88
C GLN A 530 10.30 1.09 -12.97
N ILE A 531 10.31 2.37 -13.31
CA ILE A 531 9.60 3.43 -12.58
C ILE A 531 8.10 3.17 -12.63
N ILE A 532 7.53 3.05 -13.84
CA ILE A 532 6.10 2.80 -14.05
C ILE A 532 5.68 1.52 -13.34
N ALA A 533 6.48 0.45 -13.46
CA ALA A 533 6.22 -0.80 -12.76
C ALA A 533 6.20 -0.62 -11.25
N ALA A 534 7.08 0.19 -10.66
CA ALA A 534 7.15 0.42 -9.21
C ALA A 534 6.01 1.29 -8.68
N VAL A 535 5.74 2.43 -9.33
CA VAL A 535 4.69 3.39 -8.92
C VAL A 535 3.29 2.90 -9.26
N GLY A 536 3.14 2.04 -10.27
CA GLY A 536 1.88 1.44 -10.69
C GLY A 536 1.42 0.24 -9.84
N GLN A 537 2.27 -0.28 -8.94
CA GLN A 537 1.88 -1.44 -8.14
C GLN A 537 0.79 -1.09 -7.12
N GLY A 538 -0.34 -1.80 -7.20
CA GLY A 538 -1.39 -1.71 -6.19
C GLY A 538 -2.16 -0.39 -6.13
N VAL A 539 -2.04 0.46 -7.15
CA VAL A 539 -2.76 1.75 -7.26
C VAL A 539 -3.83 1.68 -8.34
N ALA A 540 -4.85 2.56 -8.24
CA ALA A 540 -5.93 2.60 -9.21
C ALA A 540 -5.47 3.13 -10.58
N GLY A 541 -4.42 3.96 -10.59
CA GLY A 541 -3.81 4.55 -11.76
C GLY A 541 -2.72 5.56 -11.36
N LEU A 542 -2.28 6.34 -12.34
CA LEU A 542 -1.18 7.29 -12.20
C LEU A 542 -1.64 8.72 -12.46
N HIS A 543 -1.22 9.62 -11.57
CA HIS A 543 -1.14 11.04 -11.85
C HIS A 543 0.25 11.37 -12.40
N VAL A 544 0.28 12.04 -13.55
CA VAL A 544 1.52 12.59 -14.10
C VAL A 544 1.54 14.09 -13.87
N HIS A 545 2.56 14.57 -13.16
CA HIS A 545 2.88 15.99 -13.06
C HIS A 545 4.12 16.31 -13.90
N PHE A 546 4.08 17.40 -14.67
CA PHE A 546 5.22 17.86 -15.46
C PHE A 546 5.48 19.36 -15.23
N ASP A 547 6.53 19.68 -14.48
CA ASP A 547 7.04 21.05 -14.41
C ASP A 547 7.89 21.33 -15.64
N ILE A 548 7.64 22.45 -16.31
CA ILE A 548 8.46 22.82 -17.48
C ILE A 548 9.93 23.05 -17.15
N ASP A 549 10.24 23.32 -15.88
CA ASP A 549 11.59 23.57 -15.41
C ASP A 549 12.50 22.34 -15.46
N VAL A 550 11.94 21.13 -15.66
CA VAL A 550 12.72 19.88 -15.78
C VAL A 550 13.44 19.78 -17.13
N MET A 551 12.95 20.50 -18.14
CA MET A 551 13.47 20.47 -19.50
C MET A 551 14.80 21.22 -19.61
N ASP A 552 15.61 20.83 -20.59
CA ASP A 552 16.72 21.66 -21.03
C ASP A 552 16.20 22.92 -21.72
N GLY A 553 16.60 24.09 -21.21
CA GLY A 553 16.18 25.40 -21.69
C GLY A 553 16.42 25.61 -23.18
N ARG A 554 17.45 24.98 -23.78
CA ARG A 554 17.75 25.11 -25.22
C ARG A 554 16.62 24.60 -26.10
N ASP A 555 15.97 23.50 -25.71
CA ASP A 555 14.83 22.94 -26.43
C ASP A 555 13.60 23.88 -26.37
N LEU A 556 13.50 24.66 -25.30
CA LEU A 556 12.46 25.66 -25.10
C LEU A 556 12.81 27.07 -25.61
N GLY A 557 14.01 27.28 -26.15
CA GLY A 557 14.46 28.60 -26.62
C GLY A 557 14.87 29.56 -25.50
N ARG A 558 15.24 29.02 -24.34
CA ARG A 558 15.77 29.76 -23.19
C ARG A 558 17.28 29.56 -23.14
N ASP A 559 18.02 30.60 -23.53
CA ASP A 559 19.49 30.55 -23.61
C ASP A 559 20.19 30.84 -22.27
N ASP A 560 19.44 30.93 -21.16
CA ASP A 560 19.99 31.15 -19.83
C ASP A 560 20.68 29.88 -19.29
N PRO A 561 21.98 29.95 -18.90
CA PRO A 561 22.70 28.83 -18.29
C PRO A 561 22.01 28.19 -17.08
N THR A 562 21.20 28.94 -16.32
CA THR A 562 20.47 28.40 -15.16
C THR A 562 19.38 27.38 -15.53
N HIS A 563 18.97 27.37 -16.79
CA HIS A 563 17.95 26.47 -17.33
C HIS A 563 18.53 25.30 -18.15
N GLN A 564 19.86 25.14 -18.22
CA GLN A 564 20.50 24.08 -19.01
C GLN A 564 20.72 22.79 -18.20
N GLY A 565 20.93 21.67 -18.90
CA GLY A 565 21.24 20.36 -18.30
C GLY A 565 20.01 19.65 -17.74
N GLY A 566 18.86 19.80 -18.41
CA GLY A 566 17.62 19.12 -18.08
C GLY A 566 17.28 18.03 -19.11
N LEU A 567 16.04 17.54 -19.07
CA LEU A 567 15.54 16.56 -20.04
C LEU A 567 15.51 17.15 -21.46
N THR A 568 15.90 16.35 -22.44
CA THR A 568 15.73 16.70 -23.84
C THR A 568 14.28 16.53 -24.31
N TYR A 569 13.91 17.20 -25.40
CA TYR A 569 12.62 17.04 -26.07
C TYR A 569 12.25 15.57 -26.28
N ARG A 570 13.20 14.77 -26.79
CA ARG A 570 12.91 13.37 -27.12
C ARG A 570 12.73 12.50 -25.89
N GLU A 571 13.47 12.76 -24.82
CA GLU A 571 13.32 12.04 -23.56
C GLU A 571 11.96 12.30 -22.92
N ALA A 572 11.54 13.56 -22.83
CA ALA A 572 10.24 13.92 -22.28
C ALA A 572 9.09 13.22 -23.03
N HIS A 573 9.06 13.32 -24.36
CA HIS A 573 8.05 12.65 -25.17
C HIS A 573 8.11 11.12 -25.07
N PHE A 574 9.31 10.54 -24.99
CA PHE A 574 9.46 9.09 -24.86
C PHE A 574 8.94 8.57 -23.51
N ALA A 575 9.17 9.31 -22.43
CA ALA A 575 8.59 8.98 -21.13
C ALA A 575 7.06 9.03 -21.16
N MET A 576 6.47 10.04 -21.81
CA MET A 576 5.02 10.13 -21.98
C MET A 576 4.44 8.96 -22.78
N GLU A 577 5.12 8.54 -23.84
CA GLU A 577 4.72 7.36 -24.65
C GLU A 577 4.72 6.08 -23.81
N LEU A 578 5.75 5.86 -22.99
CA LEU A 578 5.79 4.69 -22.09
C LEU A 578 4.72 4.74 -21.00
N ILE A 579 4.42 5.92 -20.46
CA ILE A 579 3.32 6.08 -19.50
C ILE A 579 1.97 5.79 -20.17
N HIS A 580 1.76 6.25 -21.41
CA HIS A 580 0.57 5.92 -22.19
C HIS A 580 0.41 4.41 -22.37
N GLU A 581 1.50 3.73 -22.78
CA GLU A 581 1.51 2.28 -23.01
C GLU A 581 1.17 1.47 -21.75
N SER A 582 1.46 2.01 -20.56
CA SER A 582 1.05 1.40 -19.29
C SER A 582 -0.46 1.29 -19.10
N SER A 583 -1.24 2.13 -19.80
CA SER A 583 -2.70 2.26 -19.62
C SER A 583 -3.13 2.65 -18.19
N LEU A 584 -2.20 3.13 -17.35
CA LEU A 584 -2.48 3.51 -15.97
C LEU A 584 -2.83 5.00 -15.81
N LEU A 585 -2.68 5.83 -16.84
CA LEU A 585 -2.90 7.28 -16.73
C LEU A 585 -4.34 7.60 -16.32
N GLN A 586 -4.49 8.35 -15.22
CA GLN A 586 -5.79 8.83 -14.72
C GLN A 586 -5.90 10.34 -14.66
N ALA A 587 -4.78 11.05 -14.49
CA ALA A 587 -4.78 12.49 -14.39
C ALA A 587 -3.46 13.08 -14.87
N VAL A 588 -3.52 14.33 -15.33
CA VAL A 588 -2.34 15.08 -15.77
C VAL A 588 -2.35 16.47 -15.14
N SER A 589 -1.18 16.97 -14.82
CA SER A 589 -1.01 18.38 -14.50
C SER A 589 0.32 18.93 -15.00
N ILE A 590 0.32 20.21 -15.40
CA ILE A 590 1.50 20.89 -15.94
C ILE A 590 1.73 22.18 -15.17
N GLY A 591 2.97 22.36 -14.69
CA GLY A 591 3.42 23.50 -13.91
C GLY A 591 4.46 24.37 -14.63
N GLY A 592 4.65 25.57 -14.11
CA GLY A 592 5.64 26.56 -14.56
C GLY A 592 5.26 27.30 -15.84
N LEU A 593 3.96 27.41 -16.12
CA LEU A 593 3.45 28.01 -17.35
C LEU A 593 3.25 29.53 -17.24
N SER A 594 3.50 30.25 -18.33
CA SER A 594 3.11 31.66 -18.46
C SER A 594 2.76 31.94 -19.91
N ALA A 595 1.49 32.29 -20.16
CA ALA A 595 1.04 32.70 -21.49
C ALA A 595 1.74 34.01 -21.91
N GLU A 596 1.93 34.93 -20.98
CA GLU A 596 2.61 36.22 -21.19
C GLU A 596 4.07 36.04 -21.62
N ALA A 597 4.77 35.04 -21.06
CA ALA A 597 6.14 34.71 -21.41
C ALA A 597 6.27 33.83 -22.68
N ASP A 598 5.15 33.39 -23.27
CA ASP A 598 5.09 32.49 -24.43
C ASP A 598 4.40 33.16 -25.64
N ALA A 599 4.80 34.40 -25.94
CA ALA A 599 4.17 35.21 -26.98
C ALA A 599 4.24 34.59 -28.39
N ASP A 600 5.26 33.76 -28.67
CA ASP A 600 5.40 33.04 -29.95
C ASP A 600 4.70 31.67 -29.97
N GLY A 601 4.11 31.26 -28.85
CA GLY A 601 3.42 29.98 -28.65
C GLY A 601 4.34 28.75 -28.69
N ARG A 602 5.66 28.92 -28.61
CA ARG A 602 6.63 27.81 -28.70
C ARG A 602 6.45 26.83 -27.55
N LEU A 603 6.26 27.32 -26.33
CA LEU A 603 6.03 26.48 -25.16
C LEU A 603 4.66 25.79 -25.24
N ALA A 604 3.61 26.50 -25.65
CA ALA A 604 2.29 25.91 -25.85
C ALA A 604 2.31 24.75 -26.86
N ARG A 605 2.99 24.92 -28.00
CA ARG A 605 3.14 23.85 -29.00
C ARG A 605 3.94 22.65 -28.47
N PHE A 606 4.98 22.89 -27.67
CA PHE A 606 5.70 21.81 -26.98
C PHE A 606 4.77 21.02 -26.05
N ILE A 607 4.02 21.72 -25.19
CA ILE A 607 3.06 21.11 -24.25
C ILE A 607 1.98 20.31 -24.99
N ASN A 608 1.42 20.88 -26.06
CA ASN A 608 0.40 20.21 -26.87
C ASN A 608 0.95 18.89 -27.46
N GLY A 609 2.18 18.91 -27.97
CA GLY A 609 2.87 17.71 -28.44
C GLY A 609 3.13 16.70 -27.31
N LEU A 610 3.56 17.15 -26.13
CA LEU A 610 3.84 16.31 -24.98
C LEU A 610 2.56 15.59 -24.49
N LEU A 611 1.46 16.32 -24.40
CA LEU A 611 0.13 15.80 -24.09
C LEU A 611 -0.34 14.80 -25.14
N ALA A 612 -0.11 15.10 -26.43
CA ALA A 612 -0.46 14.18 -27.50
C ALA A 612 0.32 12.86 -27.38
N SER A 613 1.63 12.90 -27.08
CA SER A 613 2.42 11.70 -26.79
C SER A 613 1.86 10.91 -25.59
N LEU A 614 1.50 11.59 -24.50
CA LEU A 614 0.94 10.98 -23.29
C LEU A 614 -0.45 10.34 -23.53
N LEU A 615 -1.18 10.84 -24.52
CA LEU A 615 -2.53 10.39 -24.86
C LEU A 615 -2.58 9.45 -26.07
N GLY A 616 -1.43 9.08 -26.63
CA GLY A 616 -1.29 7.98 -27.59
C GLY A 616 -0.90 8.36 -29.02
N ARG A 617 -0.45 9.60 -29.26
CA ARG A 617 0.13 9.99 -30.56
C ARG A 617 1.44 9.26 -30.79
N LYS A 618 1.48 8.41 -31.81
CA LYS A 618 2.69 7.72 -32.26
C LYS A 618 3.47 8.61 -33.24
N VAL A 619 4.78 8.64 -33.11
CA VAL A 619 5.70 9.45 -33.95
C VAL A 619 5.85 8.88 -35.38
N VAL A 620 5.34 7.68 -35.66
CA VAL A 620 5.49 7.02 -36.98
C VAL A 620 4.46 7.52 -37.99
N LYS A 621 4.95 8.22 -39.03
CA LYS A 621 4.22 8.52 -40.28
C LYS A 621 3.60 7.24 -40.85
N LYS A 622 2.28 7.26 -41.12
CA LYS A 622 1.70 6.39 -42.14
C LYS A 622 2.49 6.63 -43.42
N ILE A 623 3.30 5.66 -43.85
CA ILE A 623 3.76 5.61 -45.24
C ILE A 623 2.47 5.38 -46.03
N GLY A 624 1.98 6.45 -46.66
CA GLY A 624 0.82 6.37 -47.54
C GLY A 624 1.09 5.32 -48.59
N THR A 625 0.14 4.40 -48.74
CA THR A 625 0.03 3.59 -49.95
C THR A 625 -0.14 4.57 -51.12
N ALA A 626 0.98 4.86 -51.80
CA ALA A 626 0.94 5.50 -53.11
C ALA A 626 0.21 4.53 -54.05
N ALA A 627 -0.89 5.01 -54.62
CA ALA A 627 -1.58 4.35 -55.70
C ALA A 627 -0.64 4.20 -56.90
N VAL A 628 -0.42 2.95 -57.32
CA VAL A 628 -0.38 2.51 -58.74
C VAL A 628 -1.03 1.14 -58.81
#